data_AF-X1PR04-F1
#
_entry.id   AF-X1PR04-F1
#
_cell.length_a   1.000
_cell.length_b   1.000
_cell.length_c   1.000
_cell.angle_alpha   90.00
_cell.angle_beta   90.00
_cell.angle_gamma   90.00
#
_symmetry.space_group_name_H-M   'P 1'
#
loop_
_entity.id
_entity.type
_entity.pdbx_description
1 polymer ?
#
loop_
_entity_poly.entity_id
_entity_poly.type
_entity_poly.pdbx_seq_one_letter_code
_entity_poly.pdbx_strand_id
1 'polypeptide(L)'
;MRIKNKRKAGEILGRAALAARIQELAREAAGGSYKDAMAVAGKISVLAEAATYDDYWGEKVGMGRMSEEFNLQVIAKNGGEK
;
A
#
# COMPACT_ATOMS: atom_id res chain seq x y z
N MET A 1 10.88 -11.29 2.96
CA MET A 1 9.92 -12.43 2.97
C MET A 1 9.38 -12.63 1.55
N ARG A 2 9.30 -13.88 1.05
CA ARG A 2 8.71 -14.18 -0.27
C ARG A 2 7.19 -13.89 -0.28
N ILE A 3 6.63 -13.53 -1.43
CA ILE A 3 5.20 -13.19 -1.59
C ILE A 3 4.27 -14.29 -1.07
N LYS A 4 4.59 -15.58 -1.30
CA LYS A 4 3.82 -16.72 -0.79
C LYS A 4 3.63 -16.67 0.73
N ASN A 5 4.68 -16.28 1.47
CA ASN A 5 4.63 -16.20 2.93
C ASN A 5 3.87 -14.95 3.39
N LYS A 6 3.95 -13.83 2.64
CA LYS A 6 3.13 -12.64 2.88
C LYS A 6 1.64 -12.94 2.73
N ARG A 7 1.26 -13.66 1.66
CA ARG A 7 -0.12 -14.08 1.43
C ARG A 7 -0.63 -15.01 2.53
N LYS A 8 0.16 -16.01 2.93
CA LYS A 8 -0.19 -16.88 4.06
C LYS A 8 -0.40 -16.09 5.36
N ALA A 9 0.45 -15.11 5.64
CA ALA A 9 0.26 -14.23 6.80
C ALA A 9 -1.01 -13.36 6.67
N GLY A 10 -1.30 -12.86 5.47
CA GLY A 10 -2.51 -12.10 5.18
C GLY A 10 -3.79 -12.92 5.34
N GLU A 11 -3.76 -14.18 4.92
CA GLU A 11 -4.85 -15.14 5.10
C GLU A 11 -5.14 -15.42 6.58
N ILE A 12 -4.08 -15.63 7.39
CA ILE A 12 -4.19 -15.83 8.84
C ILE A 12 -4.76 -14.58 9.52
N LEU A 13 -4.31 -13.39 9.11
CA LEU A 13 -4.77 -12.13 9.68
C LEU A 13 -6.22 -11.82 9.28
N GLY A 14 -6.60 -12.18 8.06
CA GLY A 14 -7.92 -11.93 7.50
C GLY A 14 -8.15 -10.47 7.08
N ARG A 15 -9.25 -10.27 6.35
CA ARG A 15 -9.60 -9.00 5.69
C ARG A 15 -9.70 -7.82 6.68
N ALA A 16 -10.45 -8.02 7.77
CA ALA A 16 -10.75 -6.96 8.73
C ALA A 16 -9.50 -6.45 9.45
N ALA A 17 -8.65 -7.35 9.94
CA ALA A 17 -7.46 -6.97 10.69
C ALA A 17 -6.35 -6.40 9.78
N LEU A 18 -6.22 -6.86 8.53
CA LEU A 18 -5.36 -6.19 7.54
C LEU A 18 -5.79 -4.74 7.30
N ALA A 19 -7.08 -4.53 7.03
CA ALA A 19 -7.61 -3.19 6.79
C ALA A 19 -7.44 -2.28 8.01
N ALA A 20 -7.75 -2.78 9.21
CA ALA A 20 -7.57 -2.05 10.47
C ALA A 20 -6.10 -1.65 10.68
N ARG A 21 -5.16 -2.57 10.42
CA ARG A 21 -3.73 -2.28 10.56
C ARG A 21 -3.23 -1.25 9.57
N ILE A 22 -3.70 -1.28 8.32
CA ILE A 22 -3.37 -0.25 7.33
C ILE A 22 -3.92 1.11 7.75
N GLN A 23 -5.15 1.17 8.27
CA GLN A 23 -5.76 2.42 8.75
C GLN A 23 -5.03 3.00 9.96
N GLU A 24 -4.59 2.16 10.91
CA GLU A 24 -3.77 2.57 12.05
C GLU A 24 -2.47 3.23 11.56
N LEU A 25 -1.74 2.56 10.67
CA LEU A 25 -0.49 3.08 10.10
C LEU A 25 -0.72 4.38 9.33
N ALA A 26 -1.80 4.49 8.55
CA ALA A 26 -2.11 5.72 7.82
C ALA A 26 -2.35 6.91 8.77
N ARG A 27 -2.98 6.68 9.94
CA ARG A 27 -3.13 7.71 10.98
C ARG A 27 -1.79 8.10 11.59
N GLU A 28 -0.89 7.14 11.84
CA GLU A 28 0.47 7.43 12.31
C GLU A 28 1.22 8.34 11.34
N ALA A 29 1.12 8.07 10.02
CA ALA A 29 1.77 8.89 9.00
C ALA A 29 1.28 10.34 8.99
N ALA A 30 0.00 10.57 9.25
CA ALA A 30 -0.59 11.92 9.23
C ALA A 30 -0.07 12.83 10.37
N GLY A 31 0.40 12.25 11.48
CA GLY A 31 0.93 13.00 12.63
C GLY A 31 2.45 13.15 12.66
N GLY A 32 3.18 12.51 11.74
CA GLY A 32 4.64 12.42 11.76
C GLY A 32 5.36 13.38 10.81
N SER A 33 6.69 13.26 10.76
CA SER A 33 7.53 13.95 9.77
C SER A 33 7.47 13.28 8.39
N TYR A 34 8.01 13.93 7.35
CA TYR A 34 8.13 13.31 6.03
C TYR A 34 8.91 11.98 6.06
N LYS A 35 9.87 11.82 6.97
CA LYS A 35 10.64 10.57 7.14
C LYS A 35 9.75 9.46 7.70
N ASP A 36 8.89 9.80 8.65
CA ASP A 36 7.95 8.86 9.26
C ASP A 36 6.91 8.41 8.24
N ALA A 37 6.41 9.33 7.42
CA ALA A 37 5.49 9.02 6.32
C ALA A 37 6.10 7.98 5.35
N MET A 38 7.37 8.13 4.98
CA MET A 38 8.06 7.17 4.12
C MET A 38 8.27 5.80 4.79
N ALA A 39 8.60 5.79 6.09
CA ALA A 39 8.72 4.55 6.86
C ALA A 39 7.37 3.81 6.94
N VAL A 40 6.29 4.55 7.17
CA VAL A 40 4.92 4.00 7.16
C VAL A 40 4.54 3.48 5.78
N ALA A 41 4.86 4.17 4.69
CA ALA A 41 4.59 3.69 3.33
C ALA A 41 5.25 2.32 3.09
N GLY A 42 6.47 2.11 3.57
CA GLY A 42 7.14 0.81 3.54
C GLY A 42 6.42 -0.28 4.33
N LYS A 43 5.83 0.04 5.49
CA LYS A 43 5.02 -0.92 6.26
C LYS A 43 3.72 -1.27 5.53
N ILE A 44 3.03 -0.26 4.98
CA ILE A 44 1.77 -0.43 4.26
C ILE A 44 1.98 -1.24 2.97
N SER A 45 3.09 -1.03 2.24
CA SER A 45 3.36 -1.79 1.01
C SER A 45 3.45 -3.30 1.25
N VAL A 46 4.05 -3.71 2.37
CA VAL A 46 4.12 -5.12 2.77
C VAL A 46 2.74 -5.69 3.09
N LEU A 47 1.86 -4.91 3.74
CA LEU A 47 0.48 -5.32 4.03
C LEU A 47 -0.38 -5.37 2.76
N ALA A 48 -0.17 -4.45 1.83
CA ALA A 48 -0.85 -4.45 0.53
C ALA A 48 -0.45 -5.68 -0.30
N GLU A 49 0.82 -6.10 -0.26
CA GLU A 49 1.24 -7.37 -0.84
C GLU A 49 0.61 -8.57 -0.12
N ALA A 50 0.55 -8.54 1.22
CA ALA A 50 -0.09 -9.60 1.99
C ALA A 50 -1.56 -9.74 1.60
N ALA A 51 -2.28 -8.64 1.39
CA ALA A 51 -3.69 -8.58 0.99
C ALA A 51 -4.00 -9.25 -0.36
N THR A 52 -2.99 -9.49 -1.20
CA THR A 52 -3.15 -10.24 -2.47
C THR A 52 -3.38 -11.75 -2.29
N TYR A 53 -3.58 -12.24 -1.06
CA TYR A 53 -4.11 -13.59 -0.82
C TYR A 53 -5.59 -13.71 -1.22
N ASP A 54 -6.28 -12.57 -1.29
CA ASP A 54 -7.70 -12.43 -1.56
C ASP A 54 -7.91 -11.66 -2.86
N ASP A 55 -8.66 -12.20 -3.80
CA ASP A 55 -8.80 -11.60 -5.14
C ASP A 55 -9.44 -10.20 -5.08
N TYR A 56 -10.45 -10.02 -4.23
CA TYR A 56 -11.12 -8.72 -4.06
C TYR A 56 -10.14 -7.66 -3.53
N TRP A 57 -9.39 -7.95 -2.47
CA TRP A 57 -8.38 -7.01 -1.98
C TRP A 57 -7.20 -6.84 -2.92
N GLY A 58 -6.80 -7.90 -3.61
CA GLY A 58 -5.80 -7.86 -4.67
C GLY A 58 -6.19 -6.87 -5.76
N GLU A 59 -7.44 -6.91 -6.22
CA GLU A 59 -7.99 -5.97 -7.19
C GLU A 59 -8.00 -4.54 -6.65
N LYS A 60 -8.46 -4.31 -5.40
CA LYS A 60 -8.47 -2.97 -4.79
C LYS A 60 -7.07 -2.38 -4.68
N VAL A 61 -6.08 -3.17 -4.26
CA VAL A 61 -4.67 -2.77 -4.21
C VAL A 61 -4.13 -2.50 -5.63
N GLY A 62 -4.47 -3.34 -6.60
CA GLY A 62 -4.10 -3.17 -8.00
C GLY A 62 -4.61 -1.86 -8.60
N MET A 63 -5.89 -1.55 -8.39
CA MET A 63 -6.49 -0.29 -8.84
C MET A 63 -5.83 0.93 -8.20
N GLY A 64 -5.52 0.87 -6.90
CA GLY A 64 -4.80 1.94 -6.21
C GLY A 64 -3.41 2.19 -6.79
N ARG A 65 -2.64 1.12 -7.08
CA ARG A 65 -1.32 1.21 -7.72
C ARG A 65 -1.42 1.83 -9.11
N MET A 66 -2.34 1.35 -9.94
CA MET A 66 -2.54 1.86 -11.30
C MET A 66 -2.91 3.35 -11.30
N SER A 67 -3.78 3.77 -10.38
CA SER A 67 -4.14 5.18 -10.24
C SER A 67 -2.94 6.06 -9.89
N GLU A 68 -2.08 5.61 -8.96
CA GLU A 68 -0.92 6.39 -8.54
C GLU A 68 0.17 6.40 -9.63
N GLU A 69 0.38 5.29 -10.33
CA GLU A 69 1.26 5.23 -11.50
C GLU A 69 0.82 6.21 -12.59
N PHE A 70 -0.48 6.31 -12.86
CA PHE A 70 -1.02 7.29 -13.79
C PHE A 70 -0.75 8.73 -13.34
N ASN A 71 -0.97 9.05 -12.06
CA ASN A 71 -0.67 10.37 -11.50
C ASN A 71 0.82 10.74 -11.68
N LEU A 72 1.72 9.80 -11.37
CA LEU A 72 3.16 9.99 -11.54
C LEU A 72 3.54 10.20 -13.01
N GLN A 73 2.92 9.47 -13.94
CA GLN A 73 3.14 9.67 -15.38
C GLN A 73 2.70 11.07 -15.84
N VAL A 74 1.56 11.56 -15.35
CA VAL A 74 1.07 12.91 -15.65
C VAL A 74 2.05 13.96 -15.10
N ILE A 75 2.51 13.80 -13.86
CA ILE A 75 3.51 14.69 -13.25
C ILE A 75 4.83 14.67 -14.04
N ALA A 76 5.32 13.49 -14.43
CA ALA A 76 6.57 13.36 -15.17
C ALA A 76 6.49 14.02 -16.57
N LYS A 77 5.34 13.92 -17.26
CA LYS A 77 5.12 14.57 -18.55
C LYS A 77 5.00 16.09 -18.42
N ASN A 78 4.20 16.58 -17.47
CA ASN A 78 3.94 18.01 -17.32
C ASN A 78 5.07 18.76 -16.59
N GLY A 79 5.88 18.05 -15.80
CA GLY A 79 7.04 18.60 -15.09
C GLY A 79 8.35 18.58 -15.88
N GLY A 80 8.36 17.94 -17.06
CA GLY A 80 9.50 17.87 -17.97
C GLY A 80 9.61 19.07 -18.94
N GLU A 81 8.63 19.97 -18.96
CA GLU A 81 8.68 21.24 -19.72
C GLU A 81 9.19 22.40 -18.85
N LYS A 82 10.33 22.20 -18.16
CA LYS A 82 11.05 23.29 -17.47
C LYS A 82 12.34 23.62 -18.18
#